data_AF-X1P8H5-F1
#
_entry.id   AF-X1P8H5-F1
#
_cell.length_a   1.000
_cell.length_b   1.000
_cell.length_c   1.000
_cell.angle_alpha   90.00
_cell.angle_beta   90.00
_cell.angle_gamma   90.00
#
_symmetry.space_group_name_H-M   'P 1'
#
loop_
_entity.id
_entity.type
_entity.pdbx_description
1 polymer ?
#
loop_
_entity_poly.entity_id
_entity_poly.type
_entity_poly.pdbx_seq_one_letter_code
_entity_poly.pdbx_strand_id
1 'polypeptide(L)'
;ENARNEAIDFSSIESELKASEASVKEAEREVKDAEKALKDLEGSAKEIEELQKNEKKARENLSRLEALCDQLEKLLQEKIEKVEEEAMKIRECEELTRDARILWTKSDTMKKIEEMKKKIERIEDIDRKIEDLRKKEIPIVPTNKEIDKLIKSQADIEVLKESLKTRGLAVNVKPGEKGSLDVEIDGEKIKDEKLTATGTESVSVGAPGLGKVTVKAKLEKAHDAKVDIKRLKKGIQEALNKYDVKSIDELKELNRTQKEISNK
;
A
#
# COMPACT_ATOMS: atom_id res chain seq x y z
N GLU A 1 128.42 -113.09 32.64
CA GLU A 1 127.14 -113.08 33.37
C GLU A 1 126.15 -112.25 32.57
N ASN A 2 125.21 -112.95 31.92
CA ASN A 2 123.92 -112.50 31.43
C ASN A 2 123.82 -111.18 30.63
N ALA A 3 124.05 -111.30 29.31
CA ALA A 3 123.36 -110.52 28.29
C ALA A 3 121.86 -110.88 28.28
N ARG A 4 121.12 -110.43 29.31
CA ARG A 4 119.68 -110.63 29.44
C ARG A 4 118.95 -109.30 29.31
N ASN A 5 118.11 -109.25 28.27
CA ASN A 5 116.83 -108.55 28.22
C ASN A 5 116.84 -107.02 28.00
N GLU A 6 117.10 -106.61 26.76
CA GLU A 6 116.32 -105.53 26.13
C GLU A 6 115.61 -106.11 24.90
N ALA A 7 114.64 -107.00 25.14
CA ALA A 7 113.65 -107.27 24.11
C ALA A 7 112.73 -106.05 24.07
N ILE A 8 112.93 -105.18 23.07
CA ILE A 8 112.02 -104.06 22.79
C ILE A 8 110.62 -104.64 22.62
N ASP A 9 109.69 -104.25 23.48
CA ASP A 9 108.30 -104.70 23.43
C ASP A 9 107.55 -103.96 22.32
N PHE A 10 107.60 -104.51 21.12
CA PHE A 10 106.92 -103.97 19.94
C PHE A 10 105.38 -103.94 20.08
N SER A 11 104.79 -104.67 21.04
CA SER A 11 103.33 -104.71 21.22
C SER A 11 102.78 -103.41 21.81
N SER A 12 103.51 -102.76 22.72
CA SER A 12 103.12 -101.46 23.29
C SER A 12 103.10 -100.38 22.21
N ILE A 13 104.16 -100.34 21.39
CA ILE A 13 104.31 -99.38 20.29
C ILE A 13 103.19 -99.58 19.24
N GLU A 14 102.84 -100.82 18.91
CA GLU A 14 101.73 -101.10 17.98
C GLU A 14 100.38 -100.63 18.53
N SER A 15 100.14 -100.77 19.83
CA SER A 15 98.90 -100.31 20.47
C SER A 15 98.80 -98.78 20.51
N GLU A 16 99.91 -98.09 20.79
CA GLU A 16 100.00 -96.62 20.75
C GLU A 16 99.83 -96.09 19.32
N LEU A 17 100.42 -96.77 18.33
CA LEU A 17 100.25 -96.41 16.92
C LEU A 17 98.79 -96.54 16.48
N LYS A 18 98.09 -97.62 16.85
CA LYS A 18 96.66 -97.78 16.55
C LYS A 18 95.79 -96.72 17.22
N ALA A 19 96.11 -96.36 18.47
CA ALA A 19 95.41 -95.28 19.17
C ALA A 19 95.64 -93.93 18.48
N SER A 20 96.89 -93.64 18.09
CA SER A 20 97.26 -92.43 17.35
C SER A 20 96.56 -92.36 15.99
N GLU A 21 96.51 -93.47 15.23
CA GLU A 21 95.78 -93.55 13.96
C GLU A 21 94.27 -93.28 14.12
N ALA A 22 93.66 -93.78 15.21
CA ALA A 22 92.26 -93.50 15.51
C ALA A 22 92.03 -92.02 15.82
N SER A 23 92.90 -91.41 16.64
CA SER A 23 92.85 -89.97 16.94
C SER A 23 93.05 -89.11 15.69
N VAL A 24 93.96 -89.49 14.78
CA VAL A 24 94.14 -88.78 13.50
C VAL A 24 92.88 -88.85 12.65
N LYS A 25 92.24 -90.03 12.55
CA LYS A 25 90.97 -90.19 11.80
C LYS A 25 89.82 -89.37 12.38
N GLU A 26 89.78 -89.21 13.70
CA GLU A 26 88.80 -88.36 14.37
C GLU A 26 89.06 -86.88 14.07
N ALA A 27 90.31 -86.43 14.21
CA ALA A 27 90.70 -85.07 13.85
C ALA A 27 90.41 -84.74 12.37
N GLU A 28 90.64 -85.68 11.45
CA GLU A 28 90.28 -85.52 10.03
C GLU A 28 88.77 -85.32 9.80
N ARG A 29 87.91 -85.96 10.61
CA ARG A 29 86.45 -85.77 10.53
C ARG A 29 86.06 -84.39 11.06
N GLU A 30 86.62 -83.99 12.21
CA GLU A 30 86.37 -82.66 12.78
C GLU A 30 86.79 -81.54 11.83
N VAL A 31 87.93 -81.69 11.15
CA VAL A 31 88.39 -80.74 10.13
C VAL A 31 87.40 -80.65 8.97
N LYS A 32 86.88 -81.78 8.47
CA LYS A 32 85.87 -81.79 7.40
C LYS A 32 84.56 -81.11 7.82
N ASP A 33 84.12 -81.35 9.05
CA ASP A 33 82.91 -80.73 9.59
C ASP A 33 83.11 -79.21 9.77
N ALA A 34 84.29 -78.79 10.23
CA ALA A 34 84.67 -77.39 10.33
C ALA A 34 84.75 -76.70 8.96
N GLU A 35 85.33 -77.35 7.94
CA GLU A 35 85.35 -76.85 6.56
C GLU A 35 83.94 -76.66 5.99
N LYS A 36 83.02 -77.57 6.28
CA LYS A 36 81.63 -77.45 5.86
C LYS A 36 80.93 -76.28 6.57
N ALA A 37 81.09 -76.16 7.88
CA ALA A 37 80.54 -75.04 8.64
C ALA A 37 81.07 -73.68 8.16
N LEU A 38 82.36 -73.61 7.77
CA LEU A 38 82.96 -72.40 7.23
C LEU A 38 82.35 -72.00 5.89
N LYS A 39 82.09 -72.95 4.99
CA LYS A 39 81.39 -72.68 3.72
C LYS A 39 79.96 -72.17 3.93
N ASP A 40 79.24 -72.75 4.89
CA ASP A 40 77.87 -72.31 5.22
C ASP A 40 77.89 -70.88 5.79
N LEU A 41 78.84 -70.56 6.67
CA LEU A 41 79.04 -69.21 7.21
C LEU A 41 79.40 -68.19 6.12
N GLU A 42 80.26 -68.55 5.16
CA GLU A 42 80.56 -67.69 4.01
C GLU A 42 79.31 -67.42 3.14
N GLY A 43 78.42 -68.41 3.01
CA GLY A 43 77.12 -68.25 2.35
C GLY A 43 76.23 -67.25 3.10
N SER A 44 76.05 -67.44 4.40
CA SER A 44 75.27 -66.52 5.24
C SER A 44 75.84 -65.10 5.26
N ALA A 45 77.17 -64.94 5.25
CA ALA A 45 77.80 -63.62 5.20
C ALA A 45 77.42 -62.85 3.91
N LYS A 46 77.40 -63.54 2.76
CA LYS A 46 76.99 -62.93 1.48
C LYS A 46 75.52 -62.52 1.48
N GLU A 47 74.65 -63.34 2.06
CA GLU A 47 73.22 -63.02 2.20
C GLU A 47 73.00 -61.78 3.08
N ILE A 48 73.74 -61.68 4.20
CA ILE A 48 73.69 -60.51 5.09
C ILE A 48 74.13 -59.24 4.34
N GLU A 49 75.21 -59.29 3.56
CA GLU A 49 75.65 -58.15 2.76
C GLU A 49 74.59 -57.67 1.75
N GLU A 50 73.86 -58.60 1.12
CA GLU A 50 72.79 -58.27 0.18
C GLU A 50 71.59 -57.64 0.90
N LEU A 51 71.20 -58.19 2.05
CA LEU A 51 70.15 -57.62 2.90
C LEU A 51 70.49 -56.20 3.36
N GLN A 52 71.74 -55.92 3.75
CA GLN A 52 72.19 -54.58 4.14
C GLN A 52 72.10 -53.57 2.99
N LYS A 53 72.43 -53.99 1.76
CA LYS A 53 72.28 -53.14 0.57
C LYS A 53 70.81 -52.82 0.30
N ASN A 54 69.93 -53.81 0.44
CA ASN A 54 68.49 -53.62 0.26
C ASN A 54 67.88 -52.75 1.36
N GLU A 55 68.31 -52.92 2.61
CA GLU A 55 67.91 -52.07 3.72
C GLU A 55 68.29 -50.60 3.48
N LYS A 56 69.52 -50.35 3.01
CA LYS A 56 69.96 -48.99 2.70
C LYS A 56 69.08 -48.34 1.62
N LYS A 57 68.78 -49.06 0.54
CA LYS A 57 67.87 -48.58 -0.52
C LYS A 57 66.45 -48.31 0.01
N ALA A 58 65.95 -49.18 0.89
CA ALA A 58 64.64 -49.01 1.50
C ALA A 58 64.60 -47.73 2.37
N ARG A 59 65.65 -47.47 3.15
CA ARG A 59 65.77 -46.24 3.95
C ARG A 59 65.81 -44.99 3.07
N GLU A 60 66.58 -45.00 1.98
CA GLU A 60 66.63 -43.88 1.02
C GLU A 60 65.26 -43.61 0.37
N ASN A 61 64.54 -44.67 -0.01
CA ASN A 61 63.19 -44.57 -0.56
C ASN A 61 62.19 -44.01 0.46
N LEU A 62 62.29 -44.42 1.71
CA LEU A 62 61.43 -43.95 2.79
C LEU A 62 61.63 -42.45 3.05
N SER A 63 62.88 -41.98 3.14
CA SER A 63 63.17 -40.54 3.26
C SER A 63 62.66 -39.74 2.06
N ARG A 64 62.73 -40.29 0.84
CA ARG A 64 62.14 -39.63 -0.33
C ARG A 64 60.61 -39.55 -0.25
N LEU A 65 59.97 -40.59 0.27
CA LEU A 65 58.52 -40.63 0.43
C LEU A 65 58.05 -39.63 1.49
N GLU A 66 58.74 -39.54 2.62
CA GLU A 66 58.47 -38.55 3.67
C GLU A 66 58.54 -37.12 3.11
N ALA A 67 59.60 -36.80 2.35
CA ALA A 67 59.73 -35.48 1.73
C ALA A 67 58.60 -35.16 0.72
N LEU A 68 58.09 -36.18 0.01
CA LEU A 68 56.95 -36.01 -0.89
C LEU A 68 55.64 -35.80 -0.11
N CYS A 69 55.45 -36.51 1.01
CA CYS A 69 54.30 -36.30 1.90
C CYS A 69 54.29 -34.85 2.42
N ASP A 70 55.42 -34.34 2.92
CA ASP A 70 55.53 -32.97 3.41
C ASP A 70 55.19 -31.92 2.32
N GLN A 71 55.59 -32.19 1.07
CA GLN A 71 55.25 -31.31 -0.06
C GLN A 71 53.76 -31.36 -0.39
N LEU A 72 53.16 -32.55 -0.37
CA LEU A 72 51.73 -32.73 -0.63
C LEU A 72 50.88 -32.09 0.46
N GLU A 73 51.28 -32.18 1.73
CA GLU A 73 50.59 -31.52 2.84
C GLU A 73 50.58 -29.99 2.67
N LYS A 74 51.73 -29.40 2.30
CA LYS A 74 51.80 -27.95 2.01
C LYS A 74 50.90 -27.55 0.85
N LEU A 75 50.94 -28.30 -0.25
CA LEU A 75 50.08 -28.02 -1.41
C LEU A 75 48.59 -28.17 -1.07
N LEU A 76 48.23 -29.16 -0.26
CA LEU A 76 46.85 -29.34 0.20
C LEU A 76 46.40 -28.16 1.06
N GLN A 77 47.25 -27.70 1.98
CA GLN A 77 46.96 -26.56 2.83
C GLN A 77 46.74 -25.27 2.02
N GLU A 78 47.62 -24.99 1.04
CA GLU A 78 47.45 -23.85 0.14
C GLU A 78 46.14 -23.93 -0.68
N LYS A 79 45.73 -25.14 -1.06
CA LYS A 79 44.46 -25.35 -1.78
C LYS A 79 43.26 -25.13 -0.89
N ILE A 80 43.31 -25.59 0.36
CA ILE A 80 42.25 -25.36 1.35
C ILE A 80 42.07 -23.86 1.58
N GLU A 81 43.16 -23.12 1.81
CA GLU A 81 43.12 -21.66 2.03
C GLU A 81 42.49 -20.91 0.84
N LYS A 82 42.84 -21.29 -0.40
CA LYS A 82 42.24 -20.70 -1.61
C LYS A 82 40.74 -20.98 -1.70
N VAL A 83 40.30 -22.20 -1.38
CA VAL A 83 38.89 -22.56 -1.38
C VAL A 83 38.13 -21.79 -0.31
N GLU A 84 38.70 -21.60 0.87
CA GLU A 84 38.11 -20.79 1.94
C GLU A 84 37.99 -19.31 1.55
N GLU A 85 38.99 -18.75 0.87
CA GLU A 85 38.96 -17.39 0.35
C GLU A 85 37.85 -17.20 -0.70
N GLU A 86 37.74 -18.13 -1.65
CA GLU A 86 36.67 -18.11 -2.65
C GLU A 86 35.28 -18.26 -2.00
N ALA A 87 35.14 -19.13 -0.99
CA ALA A 87 33.89 -19.29 -0.26
C ALA A 87 33.48 -18.00 0.48
N MET A 88 34.44 -17.23 1.01
CA MET A 88 34.14 -15.91 1.59
C MET A 88 33.64 -14.92 0.54
N LYS A 89 34.26 -14.86 -0.65
CA LYS A 89 33.82 -13.99 -1.75
C LYS A 89 32.41 -14.34 -2.23
N ILE A 90 32.07 -15.62 -2.28
CA ILE A 90 30.72 -16.08 -2.63
C ILE A 90 29.69 -15.57 -1.60
N ARG A 91 29.98 -15.69 -0.30
CA ARG A 91 29.10 -15.19 0.77
C ARG A 91 28.85 -13.68 0.64
N GLU A 92 29.89 -12.90 0.36
CA GLU A 92 29.77 -11.46 0.13
C GLU A 92 28.86 -11.14 -1.08
N CYS A 93 29.04 -11.86 -2.20
CA CYS A 93 28.17 -11.73 -3.37
C CYS A 93 26.70 -12.08 -3.09
N GLU A 94 26.44 -13.09 -2.25
CA GLU A 94 25.09 -13.47 -1.84
C GLU A 94 24.41 -12.37 -1.00
N GLU A 95 25.15 -11.74 -0.09
CA GLU A 95 24.66 -10.59 0.69
C GLU A 95 24.32 -9.40 -0.22
N LEU A 96 25.22 -9.03 -1.13
CA LEU A 96 24.96 -7.97 -2.10
C LEU A 96 23.75 -8.27 -3.00
N THR A 97 23.58 -9.53 -3.41
CA THR A 97 22.43 -9.97 -4.20
C THR A 97 21.12 -9.83 -3.41
N ARG A 98 21.15 -10.17 -2.12
CA ARG A 98 20.00 -10.00 -1.22
C ARG A 98 19.63 -8.52 -1.08
N ASP A 99 20.62 -7.66 -0.87
CA ASP A 99 20.40 -6.21 -0.76
C ASP A 99 19.86 -5.60 -2.06
N ALA A 100 20.40 -6.01 -3.20
CA ALA A 100 19.90 -5.60 -4.51
C ALA A 100 18.42 -5.97 -4.70
N ARG A 101 18.03 -7.17 -4.27
CA ARG A 101 16.63 -7.63 -4.32
C ARG A 101 15.71 -6.78 -3.44
N ILE A 102 16.16 -6.41 -2.24
CA ILE A 102 15.41 -5.52 -1.33
C ILE A 102 15.26 -4.11 -1.95
N LEU A 103 16.31 -3.58 -2.58
CA LEU A 103 16.23 -2.29 -3.25
C LEU A 103 15.28 -2.31 -4.44
N TRP A 104 15.29 -3.39 -5.22
CA TRP A 104 14.39 -3.56 -6.35
C TRP A 104 12.92 -3.55 -5.92
N THR A 105 12.57 -4.28 -4.86
CA THR A 105 11.19 -4.28 -4.33
C THR A 105 10.78 -2.90 -3.79
N LYS A 106 11.69 -2.19 -3.10
CA LYS A 106 11.46 -0.80 -2.67
C LYS A 106 11.25 0.16 -3.86
N SER A 107 11.99 -0.02 -4.95
CA SER A 107 11.82 0.80 -6.15
C SER A 107 10.44 0.57 -6.78
N ASP A 108 9.99 -0.69 -6.85
CA ASP A 108 8.65 -1.03 -7.36
C ASP A 108 7.53 -0.42 -6.50
N THR A 109 7.65 -0.48 -5.17
CA THR A 109 6.67 0.16 -4.29
C THR A 109 6.67 1.68 -4.41
N MET A 110 7.83 2.32 -4.60
CA MET A 110 7.91 3.76 -4.88
C MET A 110 7.20 4.15 -6.17
N LYS A 111 7.32 3.37 -7.25
CA LYS A 111 6.58 3.62 -8.50
C LYS A 111 5.07 3.60 -8.28
N LYS A 112 4.57 2.61 -7.52
CA LYS A 112 3.14 2.52 -7.16
C LYS A 112 2.67 3.71 -6.31
N ILE A 113 3.50 4.17 -5.38
CA ILE A 113 3.21 5.38 -4.58
C ILE A 113 3.07 6.60 -5.49
N GLU A 114 3.98 6.77 -6.45
CA GLU A 114 3.97 7.89 -7.39
C GLU A 114 2.71 7.88 -8.28
N GLU A 115 2.27 6.69 -8.72
CA GLU A 115 1.00 6.55 -9.43
C GLU A 115 -0.22 6.92 -8.57
N MET A 116 -0.22 6.53 -7.29
CA MET A 116 -1.29 6.91 -6.36
C MET A 116 -1.33 8.41 -6.08
N LYS A 117 -0.18 9.07 -5.93
CA LYS A 117 -0.10 10.53 -5.77
C LYS A 117 -0.78 11.26 -6.93
N LYS A 118 -0.48 10.86 -8.17
CA LYS A 118 -1.14 11.43 -9.36
C LYS A 118 -2.65 11.25 -9.38
N LYS A 119 -3.17 10.14 -8.81
CA LYS A 119 -4.62 9.92 -8.66
C LYS A 119 -5.22 10.84 -7.60
N ILE A 120 -4.53 11.04 -6.48
CA ILE A 120 -4.95 11.96 -5.41
C ILE A 120 -5.03 13.40 -5.95
N GLU A 121 -4.01 13.88 -6.66
CA GLU A 121 -4.02 15.21 -7.28
C GLU A 121 -5.22 15.42 -8.23
N ARG A 122 -5.59 14.39 -9.00
CA ARG A 122 -6.78 14.44 -9.86
C ARG A 122 -8.08 14.52 -9.07
N ILE A 123 -8.16 13.86 -7.92
CA ILE A 123 -9.33 13.94 -7.03
C ILE A 123 -9.43 15.36 -6.46
N GLU A 124 -8.31 15.92 -5.97
CA GLU A 124 -8.27 17.31 -5.47
C GLU A 124 -8.70 18.33 -6.54
N ASP A 125 -8.29 18.13 -7.80
CA ASP A 125 -8.75 18.92 -8.93
C ASP A 125 -10.26 18.81 -9.19
N ILE A 126 -10.81 17.60 -9.07
CA ILE A 126 -12.25 17.36 -9.22
C ILE A 126 -13.01 18.03 -8.07
N ASP A 127 -12.55 17.88 -6.83
CA ASP A 127 -13.18 18.48 -5.65
C ASP A 127 -13.22 20.00 -5.77
N ARG A 128 -12.12 20.64 -6.21
CA ARG A 128 -12.11 22.08 -6.51
C ARG A 128 -13.15 22.48 -7.55
N LYS A 129 -13.28 21.71 -8.64
CA LYS A 129 -14.30 21.97 -9.67
C LYS A 129 -15.72 21.79 -9.14
N ILE A 130 -15.96 20.79 -8.30
CA ILE A 130 -17.26 20.57 -7.63
C ILE A 130 -17.60 21.77 -6.73
N GLU A 131 -16.65 22.27 -5.94
CA GLU A 131 -16.87 23.46 -5.11
C GLU A 131 -17.22 24.70 -5.92
N ASP A 132 -16.52 24.93 -7.04
CA ASP A 132 -16.80 26.06 -7.92
C ASP A 132 -18.17 25.96 -8.58
N LEU A 133 -18.62 24.75 -8.94
CA LEU A 133 -19.96 24.51 -9.46
C LEU A 133 -21.02 24.78 -8.38
N ARG A 134 -20.82 24.29 -7.15
CA ARG A 134 -21.72 24.55 -6.01
C ARG A 134 -21.87 26.05 -5.71
N LYS A 135 -20.82 26.86 -5.92
CA LYS A 135 -20.89 28.32 -5.75
C LYS A 135 -21.64 29.04 -6.88
N LYS A 136 -21.67 28.47 -8.09
CA LYS A 136 -22.33 29.03 -9.27
C LYS A 136 -23.80 28.61 -9.39
N GLU A 137 -24.19 27.51 -8.77
CA GLU A 137 -25.59 27.10 -8.71
C GLU A 137 -26.40 28.07 -7.83
N ILE A 138 -27.43 28.67 -8.45
CA ILE A 138 -28.53 29.34 -7.74
C ILE A 138 -29.12 28.31 -6.78
N PRO A 139 -29.45 28.65 -5.52
CA PRO A 139 -30.07 27.69 -4.60
C PRO A 139 -31.24 27.00 -5.29
N ILE A 140 -31.15 25.68 -5.47
CA ILE A 140 -32.20 24.88 -6.12
C ILE A 140 -33.48 24.87 -5.26
N VAL A 141 -33.36 25.28 -4.00
CA VAL A 141 -34.41 25.24 -3.00
C VAL A 141 -34.51 26.60 -2.28
N PRO A 142 -35.73 27.10 -2.01
CA PRO A 142 -35.95 28.34 -1.28
C PRO A 142 -35.42 28.26 0.16
N THR A 143 -34.75 29.32 0.61
CA THR A 143 -34.31 29.42 2.02
C THR A 143 -35.48 29.72 2.97
N ASN A 144 -35.37 29.38 4.27
CA ASN A 144 -36.42 29.71 5.26
C ASN A 144 -36.76 31.22 5.24
N LYS A 145 -35.73 32.06 5.11
CA LYS A 145 -35.87 33.52 5.08
C LYS A 145 -36.63 34.02 3.85
N GLU A 146 -36.50 33.35 2.70
CA GLU A 146 -37.29 33.65 1.51
C GLU A 146 -38.75 33.21 1.70
N ILE A 147 -38.98 32.02 2.24
CA ILE A 147 -40.33 31.49 2.53
C ILE A 147 -41.06 32.40 3.53
N ASP A 148 -40.41 32.81 4.61
CA ASP A 148 -41.00 33.68 5.64
C ASP A 148 -41.41 35.05 5.09
N LYS A 149 -40.62 35.61 4.17
CA LYS A 149 -40.97 36.87 3.48
C LYS A 149 -42.20 36.72 2.60
N LEU A 150 -42.36 35.58 1.93
CA LEU A 150 -43.52 35.29 1.09
C LEU A 150 -44.77 35.07 1.94
N ILE A 151 -44.66 34.34 3.04
CA ILE A 151 -45.76 34.16 4.02
C ILE A 151 -46.20 35.53 4.56
N LYS A 152 -45.24 36.38 4.93
CA LYS A 152 -45.56 37.74 5.40
C LYS A 152 -46.27 38.57 4.32
N SER A 153 -45.78 38.51 3.07
CA SER A 153 -46.41 39.20 1.93
C SER A 153 -47.84 38.70 1.67
N GLN A 154 -48.10 37.41 1.88
CA GLN A 154 -49.44 36.82 1.77
C GLN A 154 -50.37 37.28 2.90
N ALA A 155 -49.87 37.31 4.14
CA ALA A 155 -50.60 37.85 5.28
C ALA A 155 -50.93 39.34 5.10
N ASP A 156 -49.99 40.14 4.58
CA ASP A 156 -50.20 41.55 4.28
C ASP A 156 -51.30 41.74 3.21
N ILE A 157 -51.34 40.88 2.17
CA ILE A 157 -52.44 40.88 1.18
C ILE A 157 -53.79 40.57 1.84
N GLU A 158 -53.85 39.62 2.76
CA GLU A 158 -55.09 39.24 3.45
C GLU A 158 -55.58 40.35 4.38
N VAL A 159 -54.68 40.96 5.15
CA VAL A 159 -54.98 42.13 6.00
C VAL A 159 -55.50 43.30 5.16
N LEU A 160 -54.86 43.59 4.02
CA LEU A 160 -55.31 44.63 3.10
C LEU A 160 -56.69 44.31 2.53
N LYS A 161 -56.97 43.06 2.13
CA LYS A 161 -58.30 42.64 1.64
C LYS A 161 -59.38 42.77 2.71
N GLU A 162 -59.10 42.33 3.94
CA GLU A 162 -60.07 42.40 5.04
C GLU A 162 -60.31 43.85 5.48
N SER A 163 -59.27 44.68 5.50
CA SER A 163 -59.39 46.13 5.73
C SER A 163 -60.25 46.82 4.67
N LEU A 164 -60.20 46.36 3.42
CA LEU A 164 -61.07 46.86 2.36
C LEU A 164 -62.51 46.36 2.54
N LYS A 165 -62.71 45.07 2.86
CA LYS A 165 -64.02 44.45 3.08
C LYS A 165 -64.79 45.10 4.24
N THR A 166 -64.14 45.28 5.39
CA THR A 166 -64.70 45.96 6.57
C THR A 166 -65.09 47.42 6.31
N ARG A 167 -64.50 48.05 5.28
CA ARG A 167 -64.82 49.40 4.83
C ARG A 167 -65.89 49.42 3.72
N GLY A 168 -66.47 48.28 3.37
CA GLY A 168 -67.48 48.13 2.32
C GLY A 168 -66.91 48.21 0.90
N LEU A 169 -65.60 47.97 0.72
CA LEU A 169 -64.90 48.09 -0.56
C LEU A 169 -64.49 46.70 -1.05
N ALA A 170 -65.12 46.21 -2.12
CA ALA A 170 -64.72 44.98 -2.78
C ALA A 170 -63.72 45.26 -3.91
N VAL A 171 -62.49 44.74 -3.80
CA VAL A 171 -61.49 44.86 -4.86
C VAL A 171 -61.37 43.53 -5.61
N ASN A 172 -62.17 43.38 -6.67
CA ASN A 172 -62.00 42.29 -7.62
C ASN A 172 -60.84 42.62 -8.58
N VAL A 173 -59.70 41.96 -8.38
CA VAL A 173 -58.55 42.05 -9.31
C VAL A 173 -58.75 41.00 -10.41
N LYS A 174 -59.58 41.31 -11.41
CA LYS A 174 -59.53 40.59 -12.69
C LYS A 174 -58.35 41.14 -13.51
N PRO A 175 -57.49 40.29 -14.09
CA PRO A 175 -56.51 40.75 -15.08
C PRO A 175 -57.29 41.10 -16.36
N GLY A 176 -57.65 42.37 -16.49
CA GLY A 176 -58.22 42.93 -17.71
C GLY A 176 -57.24 43.92 -18.32
N GLU A 177 -57.18 43.95 -19.64
CA GLU A 177 -56.57 45.04 -20.40
C GLU A 177 -57.11 46.38 -19.88
N LYS A 178 -56.25 47.40 -19.93
CA LYS A 178 -56.41 48.72 -19.29
C LYS A 178 -57.87 49.21 -19.24
N GLY A 179 -58.40 49.31 -18.02
CA GLY A 179 -59.46 50.25 -17.67
C GLY A 179 -60.90 49.72 -17.68
N SER A 180 -61.31 49.06 -16.59
CA SER A 180 -62.61 49.33 -15.96
C SER A 180 -62.56 48.88 -14.49
N LEU A 181 -63.35 49.52 -13.64
CA LEU A 181 -63.46 49.21 -12.21
C LEU A 181 -64.96 49.23 -11.89
N ASP A 182 -65.60 48.06 -11.95
CA ASP A 182 -66.97 47.91 -11.48
C ASP A 182 -66.97 47.96 -9.95
N VAL A 183 -67.68 48.93 -9.38
CA VAL A 183 -67.86 49.11 -7.93
C VAL A 183 -69.29 48.70 -7.59
N GLU A 184 -69.43 47.66 -6.77
CA GLU A 184 -70.71 47.16 -6.25
C GLU A 184 -70.79 47.55 -4.77
N ILE A 185 -71.89 48.22 -4.35
CA ILE A 185 -72.15 48.59 -2.94
C ILE A 185 -73.52 48.00 -2.58
N ASP A 186 -73.57 47.20 -1.52
CA ASP A 186 -74.78 46.60 -0.92
C ASP A 186 -75.73 45.86 -1.88
N GLY A 187 -75.18 45.13 -2.87
CA GLY A 187 -75.93 44.12 -3.62
C GLY A 187 -76.86 44.63 -4.73
N GLU A 188 -76.87 45.94 -5.04
CA GLU A 188 -77.56 46.47 -6.22
C GLU A 188 -76.59 47.05 -7.26
N LYS A 189 -76.72 46.57 -8.50
CA LYS A 189 -76.05 47.15 -9.67
C LYS A 189 -76.75 48.43 -10.08
N ILE A 190 -76.08 49.57 -9.93
CA ILE A 190 -76.56 50.84 -10.43
C ILE A 190 -76.47 50.83 -11.97
N LYS A 191 -77.60 50.65 -12.64
CA LYS A 191 -77.76 50.87 -14.07
C LYS A 191 -78.16 52.31 -14.33
N ASP A 192 -77.46 52.91 -15.29
CA ASP A 192 -77.86 54.09 -16.04
C ASP A 192 -78.24 55.34 -15.23
N GLU A 193 -77.21 56.09 -14.84
CA GLU A 193 -77.12 57.52 -15.17
C GLU A 193 -75.70 58.04 -14.84
N LYS A 194 -74.90 58.19 -15.89
CA LYS A 194 -73.65 58.98 -15.99
C LYS A 194 -72.73 59.02 -14.76
N LEU A 195 -72.40 57.85 -14.21
CA LEU A 195 -71.24 57.70 -13.32
C LEU A 195 -69.94 57.81 -14.14
N THR A 196 -69.35 58.99 -14.17
CA THR A 196 -68.01 59.20 -14.72
C THR A 196 -66.98 58.91 -13.63
N ALA A 197 -66.56 57.65 -13.54
CA ALA A 197 -65.37 57.28 -12.77
C ALA A 197 -64.13 57.54 -13.62
N THR A 198 -63.64 58.78 -13.62
CA THR A 198 -62.29 59.06 -14.10
C THR A 198 -61.31 58.40 -13.15
N GLY A 199 -60.44 57.54 -13.69
CA GLY A 199 -59.39 56.89 -12.92
C GLY A 199 -58.70 57.91 -12.03
N THR A 200 -58.78 57.63 -10.72
CA THR A 200 -58.16 58.25 -9.54
C THR A 200 -59.03 59.00 -8.53
N GLU A 201 -60.13 59.71 -8.82
CA GLU A 201 -60.69 60.60 -7.78
C GLU A 201 -62.22 60.75 -7.73
N SER A 202 -62.84 60.11 -6.72
CA SER A 202 -64.20 60.30 -6.16
C SER A 202 -65.44 59.85 -6.94
N VAL A 203 -66.40 59.32 -6.16
CA VAL A 203 -67.80 59.13 -6.58
C VAL A 203 -68.60 60.28 -5.99
N SER A 204 -69.33 61.01 -6.84
CA SER A 204 -70.26 62.06 -6.42
C SER A 204 -71.68 61.66 -6.77
N VAL A 205 -72.55 61.58 -5.77
CA VAL A 205 -73.98 61.30 -5.92
C VAL A 205 -74.74 62.61 -5.74
N GLY A 206 -75.55 62.99 -6.73
CA GLY A 206 -76.39 64.19 -6.67
C GLY A 206 -77.85 63.80 -6.46
N ALA A 207 -78.45 64.26 -5.36
CA ALA A 207 -79.91 64.23 -5.17
C ALA A 207 -80.45 65.67 -5.24
N PRO A 208 -81.60 65.92 -5.92
CA PRO A 208 -82.17 67.26 -6.00
C PRO A 208 -82.60 67.70 -4.60
N GLY A 209 -81.87 68.68 -4.04
CA GLY A 209 -82.21 69.33 -2.75
C GLY A 209 -81.19 69.19 -1.62
N LEU A 210 -80.16 68.34 -1.73
CA LEU A 210 -79.21 68.08 -0.61
C LEU A 210 -77.73 68.40 -0.87
N GLY A 211 -77.39 68.97 -2.02
CA GLY A 211 -76.01 69.34 -2.34
C GLY A 211 -75.09 68.15 -2.65
N LYS A 212 -73.96 68.43 -3.31
CA LYS A 212 -73.04 67.43 -3.87
C LYS A 212 -72.12 66.88 -2.77
N VAL A 213 -72.32 65.63 -2.35
CA VAL A 213 -71.43 64.95 -1.39
C VAL A 213 -70.35 64.19 -2.16
N THR A 214 -69.09 64.52 -1.91
CA THR A 214 -67.93 63.92 -2.59
C THR A 214 -67.19 63.00 -1.63
N VAL A 215 -67.25 61.68 -1.85
CA VAL A 215 -66.57 60.69 -1.00
C VAL A 215 -65.18 60.39 -1.58
N LYS A 216 -64.18 61.25 -1.30
CA LYS A 216 -62.78 61.08 -1.75
C LYS A 216 -61.98 60.11 -0.87
N ALA A 217 -62.09 60.24 0.45
CA ALA A 217 -61.15 59.65 1.41
C ALA A 217 -61.16 58.11 1.51
N LYS A 218 -62.19 57.43 1.00
CA LYS A 218 -62.28 55.96 0.99
C LYS A 218 -61.76 55.34 -0.32
N LEU A 219 -61.72 56.09 -1.43
CA LEU A 219 -61.34 55.59 -2.75
C LEU A 219 -59.81 55.58 -2.96
N GLU A 220 -59.10 56.62 -2.53
CA GLU A 220 -57.63 56.70 -2.59
C GLU A 220 -56.99 55.54 -1.82
N LYS A 221 -57.46 55.30 -0.59
CA LYS A 221 -57.01 54.17 0.25
C LYS A 221 -57.28 52.80 -0.40
N ALA A 222 -58.33 52.69 -1.22
CA ALA A 222 -58.63 51.47 -1.97
C ALA A 222 -57.73 51.30 -3.19
N HIS A 223 -57.37 52.40 -3.85
CA HIS A 223 -56.45 52.41 -4.97
C HIS A 223 -55.04 52.01 -4.54
N ASP A 224 -54.51 52.62 -3.48
CA ASP A 224 -53.19 52.32 -2.94
C ASP A 224 -53.10 50.85 -2.52
N ALA A 225 -54.09 50.36 -1.76
CA ALA A 225 -54.16 48.95 -1.39
C ALA A 225 -54.24 48.01 -2.60
N LYS A 226 -54.90 48.40 -3.70
CA LYS A 226 -54.95 47.61 -4.95
C LYS A 226 -53.58 47.56 -5.63
N VAL A 227 -52.83 48.66 -5.65
CA VAL A 227 -51.47 48.73 -6.21
C VAL A 227 -50.52 47.86 -5.38
N ASP A 228 -50.61 47.92 -4.06
CA ASP A 228 -49.80 47.12 -3.14
C ASP A 228 -50.10 45.62 -3.24
N ILE A 229 -51.39 45.24 -3.26
CA ILE A 229 -51.79 43.85 -3.48
C ILE A 229 -51.25 43.33 -4.83
N LYS A 230 -51.27 44.15 -5.89
CA LYS A 230 -50.73 43.75 -7.21
C LYS A 230 -49.21 43.58 -7.16
N ARG A 231 -48.49 44.46 -6.46
CA ARG A 231 -47.04 44.38 -6.29
C ARG A 231 -46.65 43.14 -5.49
N LEU A 232 -47.31 42.90 -4.36
CA LEU A 232 -47.07 41.73 -3.50
C LEU A 232 -47.39 40.42 -4.23
N LYS A 233 -48.49 40.34 -4.96
CA LYS A 233 -48.82 39.17 -5.80
C LYS A 233 -47.78 38.90 -6.89
N LYS A 234 -47.27 39.96 -7.53
CA LYS A 234 -46.21 39.84 -8.54
C LYS A 234 -44.92 39.27 -7.92
N GLY A 235 -44.52 39.77 -6.75
CA GLY A 235 -43.36 39.25 -6.02
C GLY A 235 -43.52 37.79 -5.58
N ILE A 236 -44.73 37.37 -5.15
CA ILE A 236 -45.02 35.96 -4.86
C ILE A 236 -44.91 35.12 -6.14
N GLN A 237 -45.51 35.55 -7.25
CA GLN A 237 -45.47 34.80 -8.51
C GLN A 237 -44.04 34.65 -9.07
N GLU A 238 -43.23 35.70 -9.00
CA GLU A 238 -41.83 35.66 -9.43
C GLU A 238 -41.02 34.66 -8.60
N ALA A 239 -41.26 34.60 -7.28
CA ALA A 239 -40.61 33.62 -6.41
C ALA A 239 -41.08 32.19 -6.67
N LEU A 240 -42.38 31.98 -6.94
CA LEU A 240 -42.92 30.68 -7.31
C LEU A 240 -42.34 30.18 -8.65
N ASN A 241 -42.25 31.06 -9.65
CA ASN A 241 -41.65 30.74 -10.95
C ASN A 241 -40.15 30.44 -10.85
N LYS A 242 -39.42 31.08 -9.93
CA LYS A 242 -37.98 30.84 -9.70
C LYS A 242 -37.70 29.38 -9.31
N TYR A 243 -38.63 28.73 -8.62
CA TYR A 243 -38.49 27.36 -8.12
C TYR A 243 -39.44 26.36 -8.81
N ASP A 244 -40.08 26.77 -9.91
CA ASP A 244 -41.05 25.98 -10.70
C ASP A 244 -42.16 25.30 -9.87
N VAL A 245 -42.77 26.07 -8.95
CA VAL A 245 -43.86 25.60 -8.08
C VAL A 245 -45.09 26.48 -8.18
N LYS A 246 -46.24 25.92 -7.81
CA LYS A 246 -47.56 26.55 -7.98
C LYS A 246 -48.06 27.23 -6.71
N SER A 247 -47.48 26.92 -5.54
CA SER A 247 -47.92 27.47 -4.26
C SER A 247 -46.78 27.67 -3.25
N ILE A 248 -47.01 28.53 -2.25
CA ILE A 248 -46.06 28.72 -1.13
C ILE A 248 -45.93 27.44 -0.29
N ASP A 249 -46.96 26.59 -0.25
CA ASP A 249 -46.90 25.34 0.49
C ASP A 249 -46.00 24.30 -0.21
N GLU A 250 -46.01 24.25 -1.55
CA GLU A 250 -45.03 23.49 -2.33
C GLU A 250 -43.59 23.97 -2.09
N LEU A 251 -43.36 25.30 -1.95
CA LEU A 251 -42.05 25.84 -1.55
C LEU A 251 -41.61 25.35 -0.15
N LYS A 252 -42.55 25.22 0.80
CA LYS A 252 -42.25 24.70 2.16
C LYS A 252 -41.90 23.23 2.12
N GLU A 253 -42.61 22.43 1.33
CA GLU A 253 -42.33 20.99 1.19
C GLU A 253 -40.97 20.74 0.52
N LEU A 254 -40.62 21.51 -0.52
CA LEU A 254 -39.30 21.48 -1.14
C LEU A 254 -38.18 21.79 -0.13
N ASN A 255 -38.37 22.79 0.73
CA ASN A 255 -37.38 23.11 1.78
C ASN A 255 -37.25 22.01 2.84
N ARG A 256 -38.36 21.38 3.24
CA ARG A 256 -38.34 20.27 4.22
C ARG A 256 -37.63 19.04 3.67
N THR A 257 -38.00 18.59 2.47
CA THR A 257 -37.40 17.41 1.82
C THR A 257 -35.90 17.58 1.62
N GLN A 258 -35.43 18.78 1.28
CA GLN A 258 -33.99 19.04 1.17
C GLN A 258 -33.26 18.95 2.52
N LYS A 259 -33.82 19.47 3.61
CA LYS A 259 -33.21 19.35 4.95
C LYS A 259 -33.10 17.90 5.39
N GLU A 260 -34.09 17.08 5.05
CA GLU A 260 -34.06 15.64 5.34
C GLU A 260 -32.98 14.91 4.53
N ILE A 261 -32.76 15.30 3.28
CA ILE A 261 -31.66 14.78 2.44
C ILE A 261 -30.30 15.24 2.96
N SER A 262 -30.18 16.50 3.37
CA SER A 262 -28.91 17.08 3.85
C SER A 262 -28.46 16.56 5.22
N ASN A 263 -29.38 15.98 6.01
CA ASN A 263 -29.11 15.46 7.36
C ASN A 263 -28.94 13.92 7.39
N LYS A 264 -29.01 13.25 6.23
CA LYS A 264 -28.63 11.85 6.06
C LYS A 264 -27.20 11.74 5.54
#